data_AF-A0A1B8QG91-F1
#
_entry.id   AF-A0A1B8QG91-F1
#
_cell.length_a   1.000
_cell.length_b   1.000
_cell.length_c   1.000
_cell.angle_alpha   90.00
_cell.angle_beta   90.00
_cell.angle_gamma   90.00
#
_symmetry.space_group_name_H-M   'P 1'
#
loop_
_entity.id
_entity.type
_entity.pdbx_description
1 polymer ?
#
loop_
_entity_poly.entity_id
_entity_poly.type
_entity_poly.pdbx_seq_one_letter_code
_entity_poly.pdbx_strand_id
1 'polypeptide(L)'
;MGNVVYRSSKSAWLAMALVSVSVSGCQSVTNGLSNWQPNAGPTRSQVTMGTMAQAPDNTVVPTGLTIIDIDANTVNRANQISHIQRFSDVYHSTSVNQQVIQAGDVLNIALYEAPPAMLLGTSGSLTGATSSAEVKLPDQMVDSRGQISIPFLGKLTVAGKNPQQVQDMIVNGLKRKANQPSAIVSIGKNNSANVTVVGEVSNSVRMPLTGKGERVLDAIAAAGGTKYPSSRVTVQVNRGMQSVEMPMESLLNDARQNVVLQPGDVVSVNYQSKSFTVLGATVKNDEVNFESNGISLMQALARSGGLNDNRADARGVFIFRYETPRMLTYDQLAQVPPAIKQTGRIPVVYRLNLKDPMSYIVAQNFPVHNNDVVYVSNAPATEFAKFLNMISQTVFSITGIKNLS
;
A
#
# COMPACT_ATOMS: atom_id res chain seq x y z
N MET A 1 23.77 85.23 -69.36
CA MET A 1 25.15 85.68 -69.65
C MET A 1 26.10 84.88 -68.80
N GLY A 2 27.10 84.24 -69.42
CA GLY A 2 28.32 83.64 -68.80
C GLY A 2 28.13 82.39 -67.93
N ASN A 3 28.33 81.18 -68.47
CA ASN A 3 29.58 80.36 -68.43
C ASN A 3 29.93 79.78 -67.05
N VAL A 4 29.83 78.45 -66.86
CA VAL A 4 30.91 77.43 -66.95
C VAL A 4 31.93 77.62 -65.80
N VAL A 5 32.13 76.64 -64.91
CA VAL A 5 33.21 75.64 -65.01
C VAL A 5 32.87 74.37 -64.23
N TYR A 6 32.91 73.24 -64.93
CA TYR A 6 33.15 71.91 -64.38
C TYR A 6 34.63 71.61 -64.59
N ARG A 7 35.40 71.29 -63.53
CA ARG A 7 36.63 70.53 -63.72
C ARG A 7 37.04 69.76 -62.48
N SER A 8 37.22 68.46 -62.74
CA SER A 8 37.77 67.42 -61.90
C SER A 8 39.19 67.69 -61.42
N SER A 9 39.54 67.19 -60.24
CA SER A 9 40.84 66.56 -60.04
C SER A 9 40.71 65.30 -59.18
N LYS A 10 41.26 64.21 -59.72
CA LYS A 10 41.60 62.98 -58.99
C LYS A 10 42.98 63.17 -58.36
N SER A 11 43.27 62.29 -57.38
CA SER A 11 44.58 61.94 -56.80
C SER A 11 45.15 62.92 -55.76
N ALA A 12 45.75 62.52 -54.64
CA ALA A 12 45.97 61.22 -54.02
C ALA A 12 46.59 61.45 -52.61
N TRP A 13 46.71 60.35 -51.85
CA TRP A 13 47.56 60.12 -50.66
C TRP A 13 47.01 60.39 -49.25
N LEU A 14 46.56 59.29 -48.65
CA LEU A 14 47.11 58.64 -47.44
C LEU A 14 47.08 59.37 -46.06
N ALA A 15 46.14 58.93 -45.22
CA ALA A 15 46.29 58.70 -43.77
C ALA A 15 45.04 57.94 -43.25
N MET A 16 44.98 56.60 -43.31
CA MET A 16 45.20 55.68 -42.18
C MET A 16 44.89 56.23 -40.76
N ALA A 17 43.66 55.97 -40.28
CA ALA A 17 43.33 55.60 -38.90
C ALA A 17 41.90 55.00 -38.88
N LEU A 18 41.74 53.67 -39.00
CA LEU A 18 41.50 52.73 -37.89
C LEU A 18 40.28 53.05 -37.01
N VAL A 19 39.08 52.59 -37.43
CA VAL A 19 38.12 51.89 -36.54
C VAL A 19 37.45 50.78 -37.34
N SER A 20 37.93 49.56 -37.11
CA SER A 20 37.32 48.30 -37.52
C SER A 20 36.22 47.91 -36.55
N VAL A 21 34.97 47.74 -37.03
CA VAL A 21 33.99 46.84 -36.40
C VAL A 21 33.58 45.81 -37.44
N SER A 22 34.27 44.67 -37.35
CA SER A 22 34.02 43.44 -38.06
C SER A 22 32.76 42.76 -37.51
N VAL A 23 31.72 42.65 -38.35
CA VAL A 23 30.63 41.70 -38.13
C VAL A 23 30.72 40.64 -39.22
N SER A 24 31.52 39.60 -38.97
CA SER A 24 31.44 38.30 -39.63
C SER A 24 32.33 37.28 -38.91
N GLY A 25 31.69 36.29 -38.28
CA GLY A 25 32.12 34.88 -38.26
C GLY A 25 33.32 34.47 -37.39
N CYS A 26 33.03 33.65 -36.36
CA CYS A 26 33.71 32.41 -35.94
C CYS A 26 33.22 32.10 -34.51
N GLN A 27 32.21 31.24 -34.31
CA GLN A 27 32.37 29.81 -34.03
C GLN A 27 33.61 29.50 -33.16
N SER A 28 33.38 28.81 -32.04
CA SER A 28 34.36 28.11 -31.16
C SER A 28 34.61 28.69 -29.76
N VAL A 29 33.56 28.81 -28.93
CA VAL A 29 33.63 28.45 -27.49
C VAL A 29 32.21 28.30 -26.95
N THR A 30 31.63 27.11 -27.13
CA THR A 30 30.30 26.76 -26.59
C THR A 30 30.38 25.47 -25.80
N ASN A 31 31.24 25.43 -24.78
CA ASN A 31 31.16 24.45 -23.69
C ASN A 31 30.92 25.25 -22.41
N GLY A 32 29.66 25.51 -22.04
CA GLY A 32 29.37 26.12 -20.73
C GLY A 32 28.07 26.89 -20.57
N LEU A 33 27.39 27.28 -21.65
CA LEU A 33 26.16 28.09 -21.58
C LEU A 33 24.98 27.41 -22.27
N SER A 34 24.56 26.24 -21.76
CA SER A 34 23.31 25.57 -22.17
C SER A 34 22.16 25.70 -21.16
N ASN A 35 22.30 26.57 -20.14
CA ASN A 35 21.38 26.59 -19.00
C ASN A 35 20.42 27.81 -18.90
N TRP A 36 20.31 28.64 -19.93
CA TRP A 36 19.40 29.81 -19.93
C TRP A 36 18.19 29.64 -20.85
N GLN A 37 17.54 28.49 -20.77
CA GLN A 37 16.16 28.35 -21.22
C GLN A 37 15.28 28.16 -19.98
N PRO A 38 14.26 29.01 -19.74
CA PRO A 38 13.30 28.78 -18.67
C PRO A 38 12.50 27.52 -18.99
N ASN A 39 12.98 26.38 -18.49
CA ASN A 39 12.30 25.10 -18.57
C ASN A 39 11.65 24.82 -17.22
N ALA A 40 10.40 24.35 -17.23
CA ALA A 40 9.62 24.05 -16.04
C ALA A 40 10.08 22.77 -15.28
N GLY A 41 11.36 22.39 -15.40
CA GLY A 41 11.96 21.20 -14.80
C GLY A 41 13.14 20.63 -15.60
N PRO A 42 13.86 19.63 -15.06
CA PRO A 42 15.04 19.04 -15.71
C PRO A 42 14.68 18.31 -17.01
N THR A 43 15.56 18.41 -18.01
CA THR A 43 15.41 17.65 -19.26
C THR A 43 15.87 16.20 -19.08
N ARG A 44 15.47 15.32 -20.00
CA ARG A 44 15.90 13.91 -20.02
C ARG A 44 17.43 13.76 -19.91
N SER A 45 18.18 14.61 -20.62
CA SER A 45 19.64 14.58 -20.60
C SER A 45 20.20 15.03 -19.25
N GLN A 46 19.64 16.07 -18.63
CA GLN A 46 20.04 16.52 -17.29
C GLN A 46 19.77 15.47 -16.21
N VAL A 47 18.63 14.78 -16.24
CA VAL A 47 18.34 13.68 -15.29
C VAL A 47 19.32 12.53 -15.49
N THR A 48 19.64 12.18 -16.75
CA THR A 48 20.57 11.08 -17.06
C THR A 48 22.02 11.41 -16.67
N MET A 49 22.44 12.67 -16.80
CA MET A 49 23.76 13.15 -16.39
C MET A 49 23.86 13.41 -14.88
N GLY A 50 22.74 13.58 -14.18
CA GLY A 50 22.69 13.88 -12.75
C GLY A 50 23.17 12.76 -11.81
N THR A 51 23.57 11.61 -12.36
CA THR A 51 24.30 10.55 -11.63
C THR A 51 25.70 10.99 -11.19
N MET A 52 26.22 12.06 -11.80
CA MET A 52 27.55 12.61 -11.55
C MET A 52 27.41 14.10 -11.22
N ALA A 53 27.81 14.52 -10.02
CA ALA A 53 27.90 15.93 -9.65
C ALA A 53 29.36 16.37 -9.69
N GLN A 54 29.60 17.51 -10.32
CA GLN A 54 30.91 18.13 -10.34
C GLN A 54 31.04 18.98 -9.07
N ALA A 55 31.89 18.56 -8.14
CA ALA A 55 32.18 19.32 -6.93
C ALA A 55 32.91 20.62 -7.27
N PRO A 56 32.94 21.62 -6.37
CA PRO A 56 33.63 22.90 -6.60
C PRO A 56 35.13 22.76 -6.93
N ASP A 57 35.73 21.61 -6.63
CA ASP A 57 37.13 21.25 -6.87
C ASP A 57 37.34 20.42 -8.17
N ASN A 58 36.42 20.51 -9.14
CA ASN A 58 36.43 19.74 -10.39
C ASN A 58 36.44 18.19 -10.21
N THR A 59 36.30 17.68 -8.99
CA THR A 59 36.16 16.26 -8.70
C THR A 59 34.75 15.79 -9.03
N VAL A 60 34.65 14.72 -9.82
CA VAL A 60 33.35 14.09 -10.15
C VAL A 60 32.96 13.21 -8.98
N VAL A 61 31.97 13.65 -8.20
CA VAL A 61 31.44 12.89 -7.07
C VAL A 61 30.14 12.22 -7.52
N PRO A 62 29.98 10.90 -7.36
CA PRO A 62 28.71 10.25 -7.59
C PRO A 62 27.66 10.89 -6.67
N THR A 63 26.56 11.38 -7.22
CA THR A 63 25.44 11.93 -6.42
C THR A 63 24.76 10.86 -5.57
N GLY A 64 25.08 9.59 -5.83
CA GLY A 64 24.44 8.43 -5.23
C GLY A 64 23.09 8.08 -5.85
N LEU A 65 22.71 8.79 -6.92
CA LEU A 65 21.50 8.56 -7.69
C LEU A 65 21.72 7.41 -8.68
N THR A 66 20.95 6.33 -8.52
CA THR A 66 21.05 5.15 -9.40
C THR A 66 19.92 5.17 -10.42
N ILE A 67 20.24 5.14 -11.72
CA ILE A 67 19.23 5.08 -12.79
C ILE A 67 18.98 3.63 -13.18
N ILE A 68 17.71 3.23 -13.24
CA ILE A 68 17.29 1.88 -13.66
C ILE A 68 16.25 1.99 -14.77
N ASP A 69 16.47 1.30 -15.88
CA ASP A 69 15.46 1.20 -16.94
C ASP A 69 14.34 0.26 -16.52
N ILE A 70 13.09 0.68 -16.77
CA ILE A 70 11.91 -0.15 -16.53
C ILE A 70 11.79 -1.15 -17.67
N ASP A 71 12.24 -2.37 -17.40
CA ASP A 71 12.15 -3.53 -18.26
C ASP A 71 11.46 -4.71 -17.53
N ALA A 72 11.28 -5.83 -18.24
CA ALA A 72 10.65 -7.02 -17.67
C ALA A 72 11.40 -7.57 -16.44
N ASN A 73 12.73 -7.50 -16.42
CA ASN A 73 13.55 -7.97 -15.30
C ASN A 73 13.36 -7.10 -14.05
N THR A 74 13.27 -5.79 -14.23
CA THR A 74 13.05 -4.82 -13.17
C THR A 74 11.65 -4.96 -12.59
N VAL A 75 10.63 -5.16 -13.42
CA VAL A 75 9.27 -5.46 -12.96
C VAL A 75 9.22 -6.77 -12.18
N ASN A 76 9.87 -7.84 -12.67
CA ASN A 76 9.89 -9.13 -11.98
C ASN A 76 10.56 -9.01 -10.60
N ARG A 77 11.70 -8.30 -10.50
CA ARG A 77 12.36 -8.01 -9.21
C ARG A 77 11.46 -7.19 -8.29
N ALA A 78 10.82 -6.14 -8.82
CA ALA A 78 9.93 -5.29 -8.05
C ALA A 78 8.76 -6.10 -7.46
N ASN A 79 8.17 -7.01 -8.24
CA ASN A 79 7.07 -7.87 -7.81
C ASN A 79 7.51 -8.93 -6.81
N GLN A 80 8.72 -9.49 -6.93
CA GLN A 80 9.27 -10.45 -5.97
C GLN A 80 9.56 -9.81 -4.60
N ILE A 81 10.07 -8.58 -4.59
CA ILE A 81 10.40 -7.87 -3.34
C ILE A 81 9.13 -7.36 -2.64
N SER A 82 8.08 -7.05 -3.41
CA SER A 82 6.79 -6.62 -2.90
C SER A 82 5.93 -7.76 -2.34
N HIS A 83 6.53 -8.87 -1.89
CA HIS A 83 5.80 -10.03 -1.36
C HIS A 83 4.95 -9.61 -0.14
N ILE A 84 3.69 -9.25 -0.40
CA ILE A 84 2.69 -8.98 0.63
C ILE A 84 2.55 -10.29 1.41
N GLN A 85 2.90 -10.26 2.69
CA GLN A 85 2.68 -11.42 3.54
C GLN A 85 1.19 -11.71 3.57
N ARG A 86 0.82 -12.92 3.16
CA ARG A 86 -0.55 -13.36 3.11
C ARG A 86 -0.94 -13.97 4.44
N PHE A 87 -2.17 -13.76 4.87
CA PHE A 87 -2.68 -14.41 6.08
C PHE A 87 -2.62 -15.93 5.96
N SER A 88 -2.93 -16.47 4.78
CA SER A 88 -2.87 -17.92 4.51
C SER A 88 -1.49 -18.54 4.74
N ASP A 89 -0.42 -17.76 4.50
CA ASP A 89 0.96 -18.27 4.51
C ASP A 89 1.57 -18.20 5.92
N VAL A 90 0.94 -17.48 6.84
CA VAL A 90 1.40 -17.33 8.22
C VAL A 90 0.48 -18.09 9.17
N TYR A 91 -0.84 -17.97 9.00
CA TYR A 91 -1.85 -18.51 9.90
C TYR A 91 -2.44 -19.82 9.35
N HIS A 92 -1.65 -20.90 9.41
CA HIS A 92 -1.99 -22.24 8.91
C HIS A 92 -3.03 -23.02 9.74
N SER A 93 -3.91 -22.35 10.49
CA SER A 93 -4.81 -23.06 11.40
C SER A 93 -6.10 -23.50 10.69
N THR A 94 -6.19 -24.81 10.42
CA THR A 94 -7.43 -25.54 10.08
C THR A 94 -8.15 -26.09 11.30
N SER A 95 -7.60 -25.87 12.50
CA SER A 95 -8.19 -26.37 13.74
C SER A 95 -9.45 -25.58 14.05
N VAL A 96 -10.60 -26.23 13.91
CA VAL A 96 -11.86 -25.75 14.51
C VAL A 96 -11.55 -25.54 15.99
N ASN A 97 -11.71 -24.31 16.50
CA ASN A 97 -11.57 -24.03 17.93
C ASN A 97 -12.49 -24.99 18.67
N GLN A 98 -11.92 -26.02 19.32
CA GLN A 98 -12.67 -26.78 20.30
C GLN A 98 -13.00 -25.77 21.38
N GLN A 99 -14.29 -25.53 21.62
CA GLN A 99 -14.72 -24.55 22.60
C GLN A 99 -14.38 -25.10 24.00
N VAL A 100 -13.19 -24.74 24.48
CA VAL A 100 -12.64 -25.16 25.76
C VAL A 100 -12.95 -24.08 26.79
N ILE A 101 -13.46 -24.51 27.94
CA ILE A 101 -13.74 -23.66 29.09
C ILE A 101 -12.43 -23.22 29.73
N GLN A 102 -12.31 -21.95 30.09
CA GLN A 102 -11.16 -21.40 30.82
C GLN A 102 -11.62 -20.57 32.01
N ALA A 103 -10.65 -20.15 32.84
CA ALA A 103 -10.91 -19.25 33.97
C ALA A 103 -11.57 -17.93 33.50
N GLY A 104 -12.59 -17.49 34.23
CA GLY A 104 -13.36 -16.28 33.92
C GLY A 104 -14.59 -16.49 33.03
N ASP A 105 -14.73 -17.65 32.37
CA ASP A 105 -15.96 -17.99 31.64
C ASP A 105 -17.14 -18.17 32.59
N VAL A 106 -18.35 -17.93 32.09
CA VAL A 106 -19.59 -18.14 32.84
C VAL A 106 -20.37 -19.28 32.23
N LEU A 107 -20.67 -20.29 33.04
CA LEU A 107 -21.40 -21.48 32.63
C LEU A 107 -22.85 -21.42 33.11
N ASN A 108 -23.77 -21.79 32.20
CA ASN A 108 -25.15 -22.08 32.51
C ASN A 108 -25.33 -23.59 32.66
N ILE A 109 -25.82 -23.99 33.83
CA ILE A 109 -25.93 -25.40 34.19
C ILE A 109 -27.37 -25.67 34.62
N ALA A 110 -28.02 -26.60 33.92
CA ALA A 110 -29.34 -27.12 34.28
C ALA A 110 -29.20 -28.59 34.66
N LEU A 111 -29.77 -28.95 35.81
CA LEU A 111 -29.79 -30.31 36.33
C LEU A 111 -31.21 -30.85 36.23
N TYR A 112 -31.32 -32.11 35.83
CA TYR A 112 -32.58 -32.84 35.72
C TYR A 112 -32.49 -34.14 36.49
N GLU A 113 -33.59 -34.49 37.16
CA GLU A 113 -33.73 -35.77 37.86
C GLU A 113 -34.99 -36.50 37.37
N ALA A 114 -34.88 -37.81 37.15
CA ALA A 114 -36.03 -38.63 36.82
C ALA A 114 -36.84 -38.92 38.10
N PRO A 115 -38.18 -38.89 38.03
CA PRO A 115 -39.01 -39.24 39.17
C PRO A 115 -38.65 -40.67 39.66
N PRO A 116 -38.67 -40.92 40.98
CA PRO A 116 -38.40 -42.24 41.54
C PRO A 116 -39.31 -43.30 40.90
N ALA A 117 -38.78 -44.51 40.67
CA ALA A 117 -39.59 -45.62 40.20
C ALA A 117 -40.66 -45.98 41.25
N MET A 118 -41.92 -45.64 40.98
CA MET A 118 -43.05 -46.01 41.83
C MET A 118 -43.44 -47.47 41.52
N LEU A 119 -42.99 -48.41 42.35
CA LEU A 119 -43.24 -49.85 42.14
C LEU A 119 -44.65 -50.29 42.59
N LEU A 120 -45.40 -49.45 43.32
CA LEU A 120 -46.74 -49.76 43.83
C LEU A 120 -47.61 -48.48 43.81
N GLY A 121 -48.34 -48.25 42.72
CA GLY A 121 -49.37 -47.20 42.65
C GLY A 121 -50.71 -47.72 43.18
N THR A 122 -50.90 -47.77 44.50
CA THR A 122 -52.24 -47.93 45.08
C THR A 122 -52.99 -46.62 45.00
N SER A 123 -54.25 -46.73 44.60
CA SER A 123 -55.24 -45.67 44.38
C SER A 123 -55.24 -44.61 45.48
N GLY A 124 -54.74 -43.41 45.19
CA GLY A 124 -54.78 -42.28 46.11
C GLY A 124 -54.03 -41.06 45.59
N SER A 125 -54.74 -40.20 44.84
CA SER A 125 -54.36 -38.82 44.47
C SER A 125 -52.98 -38.62 43.82
N LEU A 126 -52.92 -38.68 42.48
CA LEU A 126 -51.71 -38.46 41.66
C LEU A 126 -51.65 -37.05 41.03
N THR A 127 -52.12 -36.00 41.72
CA THR A 127 -51.96 -34.62 41.23
C THR A 127 -50.61 -34.06 41.67
N GLY A 128 -49.48 -34.52 41.07
CA GLY A 128 -48.20 -33.80 41.20
C GLY A 128 -46.88 -34.57 41.08
N ALA A 129 -46.88 -35.90 41.00
CA ALA A 129 -45.64 -36.69 41.11
C ALA A 129 -44.96 -37.06 39.77
N THR A 130 -45.39 -36.51 38.64
CA THR A 130 -44.92 -36.93 37.29
C THR A 130 -43.98 -35.95 36.59
N SER A 131 -43.69 -34.78 37.17
CA SER A 131 -42.80 -33.81 36.54
C SER A 131 -41.34 -34.05 36.94
N SER A 132 -40.48 -34.34 35.97
CA SER A 132 -39.02 -34.28 36.12
C SER A 132 -38.64 -32.96 36.80
N ALA A 133 -37.87 -33.04 37.89
CA ALA A 133 -37.44 -31.86 38.61
C ALA A 133 -36.30 -31.18 37.83
N GLU A 134 -36.57 -30.02 37.23
CA GLU A 134 -35.54 -29.17 36.63
C GLU A 134 -35.02 -28.18 37.68
N VAL A 135 -33.71 -28.18 37.90
CA VAL A 135 -33.03 -27.21 38.75
C VAL A 135 -32.01 -26.45 37.91
N LYS A 136 -32.35 -25.21 37.56
CA LYS A 136 -31.41 -24.30 36.91
C LYS A 136 -30.52 -23.65 37.96
N LEU A 137 -29.22 -23.90 37.87
CA LEU A 137 -28.25 -23.24 38.75
C LEU A 137 -28.07 -21.78 38.31
N PRO A 138 -27.81 -20.87 39.26
CA PRO A 138 -27.34 -19.52 38.93
C PRO A 138 -26.07 -19.59 38.08
N ASP A 139 -25.85 -18.57 37.25
CA ASP A 139 -24.63 -18.40 36.45
C ASP A 139 -23.37 -18.70 37.27
N GLN A 140 -22.62 -19.73 36.88
CA GLN A 140 -21.40 -20.15 37.57
C GLN A 140 -20.17 -19.62 36.82
N MET A 141 -19.47 -18.65 37.41
CA MET A 141 -18.19 -18.19 36.89
C MET A 141 -17.07 -19.16 37.27
N VAL A 142 -16.23 -19.52 36.31
CA VAL A 142 -15.05 -20.34 36.52
C VAL A 142 -14.01 -19.51 37.28
N ASP A 143 -13.60 -19.99 38.45
CA ASP A 143 -12.64 -19.28 39.31
C ASP A 143 -11.21 -19.29 38.73
N SER A 144 -10.29 -18.59 39.39
CA SER A 144 -8.88 -18.51 38.98
C SER A 144 -8.12 -19.85 39.05
N ARG A 145 -8.67 -20.85 39.75
CA ARG A 145 -8.15 -22.22 39.79
C ARG A 145 -8.79 -23.11 38.73
N GLY A 146 -9.66 -22.55 37.88
CA GLY A 146 -10.37 -23.28 36.85
C GLY A 146 -11.52 -24.13 37.37
N GLN A 147 -12.10 -23.78 38.52
CA GLN A 147 -13.13 -24.56 39.20
C GLN A 147 -14.49 -23.86 39.22
N ILE A 148 -15.56 -24.66 39.30
CA ILE A 148 -16.94 -24.22 39.57
C ILE A 148 -17.48 -24.96 40.81
N SER A 149 -18.49 -24.38 41.46
CA SER A 149 -19.15 -25.01 42.60
C SER A 149 -20.49 -25.61 42.17
N ILE A 150 -20.65 -26.92 42.36
CA ILE A 150 -21.90 -27.62 42.09
C ILE A 150 -22.48 -28.13 43.42
N PRO A 151 -23.76 -27.85 43.72
CA PRO A 151 -24.41 -28.40 44.91
C PRO A 151 -24.22 -29.93 45.00
N PHE A 152 -23.99 -30.42 46.22
CA PHE A 152 -23.73 -31.83 46.52
C PHE A 152 -22.42 -32.44 45.98
N LEU A 153 -21.78 -31.84 44.98
CA LEU A 153 -20.48 -32.26 44.43
C LEU A 153 -19.30 -31.39 44.92
N GLY A 154 -19.57 -30.18 45.39
CA GLY A 154 -18.53 -29.24 45.79
C GLY A 154 -17.81 -28.64 44.58
N LYS A 155 -16.50 -28.47 44.69
CA LYS A 155 -15.68 -27.83 43.64
C LYS A 155 -15.27 -28.83 42.56
N LEU A 156 -15.51 -28.49 41.31
CA LEU A 156 -15.14 -29.29 40.14
C LEU A 156 -14.21 -28.49 39.23
N THR A 157 -13.08 -29.09 38.83
CA THR A 157 -12.16 -28.49 37.85
C THR A 157 -12.71 -28.64 36.43
N VAL A 158 -13.00 -27.52 35.79
CA VAL A 158 -13.62 -27.44 34.45
C VAL A 158 -12.75 -26.73 33.41
N ALA A 159 -11.72 -25.98 33.83
CA ALA A 159 -10.78 -25.39 32.90
C ALA A 159 -10.07 -26.46 32.06
N GLY A 160 -9.89 -26.20 30.77
CA GLY A 160 -9.31 -27.15 29.83
C GLY A 160 -10.29 -28.20 29.29
N LYS A 161 -11.57 -28.17 29.71
CA LYS A 161 -12.60 -29.13 29.28
C LYS A 161 -13.61 -28.49 28.35
N ASN A 162 -14.19 -29.29 27.46
CA ASN A 162 -15.36 -28.86 26.68
C ASN A 162 -16.66 -29.01 27.52
N PRO A 163 -17.76 -28.34 27.15
CA PRO A 163 -19.02 -28.43 27.90
C PRO A 163 -19.55 -29.86 28.08
N GLN A 164 -19.38 -30.72 27.08
CA GLN A 164 -19.80 -32.12 27.13
C GLN A 164 -19.05 -32.92 28.21
N GLN A 165 -17.73 -32.72 28.32
CA GLN A 165 -16.90 -33.35 29.35
C GLN A 165 -17.31 -32.89 30.76
N VAL A 166 -17.67 -31.61 30.92
CA VAL A 166 -18.16 -31.10 32.21
C VAL A 166 -19.53 -31.69 32.54
N GLN A 167 -20.42 -31.81 31.57
CA GLN A 167 -21.70 -32.51 31.73
C GLN A 167 -21.49 -33.94 32.22
N ASP A 168 -20.63 -34.71 31.56
CA ASP A 168 -20.34 -36.10 31.94
C ASP A 168 -19.75 -36.19 33.35
N MET A 169 -18.92 -35.23 33.74
CA MET A 169 -18.37 -35.15 35.11
C MET A 169 -19.45 -34.89 36.16
N ILE A 170 -20.38 -33.98 35.88
CA ILE A 170 -21.49 -33.66 36.80
C ILE A 170 -22.40 -34.89 36.94
N VAL A 171 -22.82 -35.50 35.82
CA VAL A 171 -23.67 -36.68 35.82
C VAL A 171 -23.02 -37.82 36.61
N ASN A 172 -21.74 -38.11 36.35
CA ASN A 172 -21.02 -39.17 37.06
C ASN A 172 -20.87 -38.88 38.57
N GLY A 173 -20.68 -37.61 38.95
CA GLY A 173 -20.65 -37.21 40.36
C GLY A 173 -22.00 -37.40 41.07
N LEU A 174 -23.11 -37.14 40.37
CA LEU A 174 -24.47 -37.19 40.93
C LEU A 174 -25.08 -38.59 40.95
N LYS A 175 -24.53 -39.57 40.20
CA LYS A 175 -25.08 -40.95 40.10
C LYS A 175 -25.34 -41.64 41.45
N ARG A 176 -24.60 -41.30 42.50
CA ARG A 176 -24.77 -41.87 43.86
C ARG A 176 -25.64 -41.01 44.79
N LYS A 177 -26.16 -39.90 44.29
CA LYS A 177 -26.85 -38.85 45.07
C LYS A 177 -28.24 -38.49 44.51
N ALA A 178 -28.52 -38.81 43.25
CA ALA A 178 -29.79 -38.53 42.57
C ALA A 178 -30.21 -39.72 41.69
N ASN A 179 -31.51 -39.84 41.42
CA ASN A 179 -32.06 -40.90 40.57
C ASN A 179 -32.00 -40.51 39.07
N GLN A 180 -31.19 -41.25 38.30
CA GLN A 180 -30.96 -40.99 36.87
C GLN A 180 -30.66 -39.50 36.57
N PRO A 181 -29.58 -38.92 37.14
CA PRO A 181 -29.27 -37.53 36.94
C PRO A 181 -28.89 -37.25 35.49
N SER A 182 -29.38 -36.13 34.96
CA SER A 182 -28.96 -35.55 33.69
C SER A 182 -28.55 -34.10 33.91
N ALA A 183 -27.59 -33.62 33.13
CA ALA A 183 -27.12 -32.25 33.19
C ALA A 183 -27.00 -31.68 31.78
N ILE A 184 -27.24 -30.38 31.63
CA ILE A 184 -26.94 -29.62 30.43
C ILE A 184 -25.99 -28.50 30.84
N VAL A 185 -24.84 -28.42 30.18
CA VAL A 185 -23.84 -27.39 30.41
C VAL A 185 -23.64 -26.60 29.13
N SER A 186 -23.76 -25.28 29.22
CA SER A 186 -23.48 -24.36 28.12
C SER A 186 -22.68 -23.17 28.62
N ILE A 187 -21.90 -22.54 27.73
CA ILE A 187 -21.15 -21.33 28.06
C ILE A 187 -22.09 -20.15 27.83
N GLY A 188 -22.49 -19.49 28.92
CA GLY A 188 -23.33 -18.29 28.87
C GLY A 188 -22.55 -17.06 28.43
N LYS A 189 -21.35 -16.87 29.00
CA LYS A 189 -20.44 -15.78 28.60
C LYS A 189 -19.04 -16.33 28.44
N ASN A 190 -18.50 -16.19 27.23
CA ASN A 190 -17.11 -16.47 26.93
C ASN A 190 -16.30 -15.18 27.18
N ASN A 191 -15.53 -15.17 28.26
CA ASN A 191 -14.72 -14.02 28.66
C ASN A 191 -13.23 -14.26 28.38
N SER A 192 -12.85 -15.52 28.25
CA SER A 192 -11.47 -15.97 28.13
C SER A 192 -11.01 -16.06 26.67
N ALA A 193 -11.85 -16.58 25.77
CA ALA A 193 -11.53 -16.83 24.39
C ALA A 193 -12.16 -15.78 23.47
N ASN A 194 -11.55 -14.60 23.46
CA ASN A 194 -12.07 -13.46 22.70
C ASN A 194 -10.99 -12.86 21.79
N VAL A 195 -11.44 -12.20 20.72
CA VAL A 195 -10.64 -11.41 19.78
C VAL A 195 -10.96 -9.94 19.98
N THR A 196 -9.96 -9.08 19.86
CA THR A 196 -10.17 -7.64 19.92
C THR A 196 -10.17 -7.05 18.51
N VAL A 197 -11.19 -6.29 18.16
CA VAL A 197 -11.29 -5.59 16.88
C VAL A 197 -11.20 -4.09 17.13
N VAL A 198 -10.25 -3.42 16.49
CA VAL A 198 -9.94 -2.00 16.72
C VAL A 198 -9.59 -1.26 15.42
N GLY A 199 -9.50 0.07 15.52
CA GLY A 199 -9.08 0.94 14.43
C GLY A 199 -10.27 1.55 13.69
N GLU A 200 -10.18 1.62 12.37
CA GLU A 200 -11.13 2.25 11.47
C GLU A 200 -12.35 1.37 11.15
N VAL A 201 -12.93 0.82 12.21
CA VAL A 201 -14.20 0.09 12.22
C VAL A 201 -15.31 0.94 12.83
N SER A 202 -16.57 0.60 12.55
CA SER A 202 -17.73 1.33 13.10
C SER A 202 -17.72 1.34 14.62
N ASN A 203 -17.51 0.18 15.25
CA ASN A 203 -17.42 0.01 16.70
C ASN A 203 -16.26 -0.93 17.06
N SER A 204 -15.28 -0.43 17.81
CA SER A 204 -14.27 -1.31 18.41
C SER A 204 -14.93 -2.25 19.41
N VAL A 205 -14.70 -3.55 19.27
CA VAL A 205 -15.42 -4.58 20.02
C VAL A 205 -14.49 -5.73 20.42
N ARG A 206 -14.79 -6.33 21.57
CA ARG A 206 -14.21 -7.62 21.97
C ARG A 206 -15.19 -8.72 21.59
N MET A 207 -14.90 -9.44 20.51
CA MET A 207 -15.76 -10.50 19.98
C MET A 207 -15.42 -11.83 20.66
N PRO A 208 -16.37 -12.50 21.33
CA PRO A 208 -16.15 -13.84 21.86
C PRO A 208 -16.05 -14.86 20.71
N LEU A 209 -15.14 -15.82 20.85
CA LEU A 209 -15.00 -16.96 19.94
C LEU A 209 -15.92 -18.10 20.37
N THR A 210 -16.41 -18.87 19.40
CA THR A 210 -17.27 -20.03 19.64
C THR A 210 -16.74 -21.26 18.91
N GLY A 211 -17.41 -22.40 19.08
CA GLY A 211 -17.10 -23.61 18.32
C GLY A 211 -17.30 -23.47 16.79
N LYS A 212 -17.86 -22.36 16.30
CA LYS A 212 -18.00 -22.08 14.86
C LYS A 212 -16.66 -21.83 14.16
N GLY A 213 -15.64 -21.36 14.89
CA GLY A 213 -14.35 -20.99 14.31
C GLY A 213 -14.44 -19.68 13.53
N GLU A 214 -14.76 -18.59 14.22
CA GLU A 214 -14.86 -17.25 13.66
C GLU A 214 -13.57 -16.83 12.94
N ARG A 215 -13.74 -16.09 11.86
CA ARG A 215 -12.66 -15.64 10.97
C ARG A 215 -12.53 -14.12 10.98
N VAL A 216 -11.47 -13.63 10.34
CA VAL A 216 -11.17 -12.18 10.26
C VAL A 216 -12.38 -11.37 9.78
N LEU A 217 -13.08 -11.82 8.74
CA LEU A 217 -14.27 -11.13 8.22
C LEU A 217 -15.47 -11.17 9.19
N ASP A 218 -15.64 -12.24 9.98
CA ASP A 218 -16.68 -12.29 11.02
C ASP A 218 -16.42 -11.24 12.09
N ALA A 219 -15.15 -11.04 12.47
CA ALA A 219 -14.75 -10.04 13.46
C ALA A 219 -14.99 -8.61 12.95
N ILE A 220 -14.65 -8.31 11.69
CA ILE A 220 -14.92 -7.00 11.09
C ILE A 220 -16.43 -6.75 10.98
N ALA A 221 -17.22 -7.78 10.64
CA ALA A 221 -18.67 -7.69 10.60
C ALA A 221 -19.27 -7.44 11.99
N ALA A 222 -18.77 -8.12 13.02
CA ALA A 222 -19.17 -7.91 14.41
C ALA A 222 -18.85 -6.49 14.92
N ALA A 223 -17.79 -5.88 14.40
CA ALA A 223 -17.44 -4.47 14.64
C ALA A 223 -18.31 -3.47 13.84
N GLY A 224 -19.27 -3.95 13.03
CA GLY A 224 -20.14 -3.12 12.21
C GLY A 224 -19.52 -2.64 10.90
N GLY A 225 -18.49 -3.34 10.39
CA GLY A 225 -17.80 -3.01 9.15
C GLY A 225 -16.75 -1.90 9.29
N THR A 226 -16.16 -1.50 8.15
CA THR A 226 -15.11 -0.47 8.08
C THR A 226 -15.73 0.92 7.87
N LYS A 227 -15.11 1.96 8.46
CA LYS A 227 -15.56 3.36 8.29
C LYS A 227 -15.27 3.91 6.89
N TYR A 228 -14.19 3.45 6.29
CA TYR A 228 -13.74 3.86 4.95
C TYR A 228 -14.00 2.75 3.93
N PRO A 229 -14.01 3.07 2.62
CA PRO A 229 -14.11 2.07 1.56
C PRO A 229 -13.03 0.99 1.68
N SER A 230 -13.37 -0.26 1.36
CA SER A 230 -12.45 -1.40 1.38
C SER A 230 -11.17 -1.16 0.56
N SER A 231 -11.27 -0.36 -0.50
CA SER A 231 -10.16 0.05 -1.37
C SER A 231 -9.12 0.93 -0.70
N ARG A 232 -9.40 1.51 0.48
CA ARG A 232 -8.48 2.40 1.20
C ARG A 232 -8.16 1.94 2.62
N VAL A 233 -8.43 0.68 2.92
CA VAL A 233 -8.13 0.12 4.24
C VAL A 233 -7.28 -1.13 4.11
N THR A 234 -6.47 -1.34 5.14
CA THR A 234 -5.72 -2.57 5.37
C THR A 234 -6.22 -3.20 6.66
N VAL A 235 -6.13 -4.52 6.72
CA VAL A 235 -6.42 -5.31 7.90
C VAL A 235 -5.11 -5.89 8.39
N GLN A 236 -4.86 -5.75 9.68
CA GLN A 236 -3.71 -6.31 10.36
C GLN A 236 -4.20 -7.30 11.41
N VAL A 237 -3.62 -8.49 11.42
CA VAL A 237 -3.85 -9.50 12.45
C VAL A 237 -2.58 -9.62 13.27
N ASN A 238 -2.72 -9.45 14.58
CA ASN A 238 -1.66 -9.66 15.55
C ASN A 238 -1.96 -10.92 16.35
N ARG A 239 -1.08 -11.91 16.27
CA ARG A 239 -1.15 -13.19 16.99
C ARG A 239 0.19 -13.45 17.66
N GLY A 240 0.27 -13.24 18.97
CA GLY A 240 1.52 -13.34 19.71
C GLY A 240 2.58 -12.38 19.14
N MET A 241 3.71 -12.92 18.67
CA MET A 241 4.79 -12.14 18.02
C MET A 241 4.62 -11.98 16.50
N GLN A 242 3.61 -12.61 15.90
CA GLN A 242 3.35 -12.52 14.47
C GLN A 242 2.37 -11.39 14.19
N SER A 243 2.77 -10.47 13.31
CA SER A 243 1.95 -9.37 12.84
C SER A 243 1.98 -9.36 11.32
N VAL A 244 0.81 -9.53 10.72
CA VAL A 244 0.66 -9.53 9.27
C VAL A 244 -0.39 -8.52 8.90
N GLU A 245 -0.13 -7.73 7.87
CA GLU A 245 -1.04 -6.73 7.34
C GLU A 245 -1.27 -6.95 5.85
N MET A 246 -2.52 -6.81 5.41
CA MET A 246 -2.87 -6.90 4.00
C MET A 246 -4.04 -5.99 3.64
N PRO A 247 -4.20 -5.62 2.36
CA PRO A 247 -5.36 -4.86 1.91
C PRO A 247 -6.68 -5.61 2.14
N MET A 248 -7.71 -4.90 2.57
CA MET A 248 -9.04 -5.48 2.80
C MET A 248 -9.65 -6.09 1.53
N GLU A 249 -9.42 -5.48 0.37
CA GLU A 249 -9.88 -6.04 -0.90
C GLU A 249 -9.27 -7.42 -1.19
N SER A 250 -8.01 -7.65 -0.82
CA SER A 250 -7.39 -8.97 -0.98
C SER A 250 -8.07 -10.02 -0.10
N LEU A 251 -8.52 -9.62 1.10
CA LEU A 251 -9.28 -10.46 2.01
C LEU A 251 -10.68 -10.79 1.49
N LEU A 252 -11.34 -9.83 0.83
CA LEU A 252 -12.66 -10.00 0.23
C LEU A 252 -12.64 -10.84 -1.06
N ASN A 253 -11.56 -10.73 -1.84
CA ASN A 253 -11.45 -11.39 -3.15
C ASN A 253 -10.88 -12.82 -3.08
N ASP A 254 -10.09 -13.16 -2.05
CA ASP A 254 -9.53 -14.50 -1.86
C ASP A 254 -9.92 -15.09 -0.49
N ALA A 255 -10.87 -16.03 -0.51
CA ALA A 255 -11.39 -16.68 0.69
C ALA A 255 -10.30 -17.38 1.53
N ARG A 256 -9.16 -17.77 0.93
CA ARG A 256 -8.04 -18.39 1.67
C ARG A 256 -7.39 -17.42 2.65
N GLN A 257 -7.52 -16.12 2.40
CA GLN A 257 -6.99 -15.07 3.27
C GLN A 257 -7.86 -14.86 4.51
N ASN A 258 -9.12 -15.29 4.48
CA ASN A 258 -10.03 -15.18 5.62
C ASN A 258 -9.74 -16.25 6.67
N VAL A 259 -8.62 -16.13 7.37
CA VAL A 259 -8.12 -17.13 8.32
C VAL A 259 -8.94 -17.19 9.61
N VAL A 260 -8.91 -18.35 10.27
CA VAL A 260 -9.57 -18.57 11.57
C VAL A 260 -8.83 -17.80 12.66
N LEU A 261 -9.59 -17.13 13.52
CA LEU A 261 -9.09 -16.36 14.65
C LEU A 261 -8.88 -17.24 15.88
N GLN A 262 -7.92 -16.84 16.71
CA GLN A 262 -7.56 -17.52 17.94
C GLN A 262 -7.73 -16.59 19.16
N PRO A 263 -7.93 -17.16 20.35
CA PRO A 263 -7.98 -16.39 21.59
C PRO A 263 -6.79 -15.44 21.72
N GLY A 264 -7.07 -14.15 21.97
CA GLY A 264 -6.03 -13.13 22.15
C GLY A 264 -5.56 -12.46 20.84
N ASP A 265 -6.06 -12.87 19.68
CA ASP A 265 -5.79 -12.15 18.44
C ASP A 265 -6.31 -10.71 18.53
N VAL A 266 -5.58 -9.78 17.90
CA VAL A 266 -6.01 -8.40 17.70
C VAL A 266 -6.14 -8.15 16.21
N VAL A 267 -7.35 -7.83 15.76
CA VAL A 267 -7.65 -7.44 14.38
C VAL A 267 -7.75 -5.92 14.34
N SER A 268 -6.80 -5.28 13.67
CA SER A 268 -6.78 -3.84 13.49
C SER A 268 -7.14 -3.49 12.05
N VAL A 269 -8.05 -2.55 11.86
CA VAL A 269 -8.36 -1.97 10.55
C VAL A 269 -7.71 -0.59 10.47
N ASN A 270 -6.86 -0.37 9.47
CA ASN A 270 -6.11 0.88 9.32
C ASN A 270 -6.53 1.58 8.02
N TYR A 271 -6.77 2.90 8.09
CA TYR A 271 -6.94 3.71 6.89
C TYR A 271 -5.60 3.98 6.22
N GLN A 272 -5.54 3.77 4.91
CA GLN A 272 -4.37 4.00 4.09
C GLN A 272 -4.66 5.12 3.10
N SER A 273 -3.99 6.26 3.30
CA SER A 273 -3.95 7.33 2.30
C SER A 273 -2.65 7.22 1.53
N LYS A 274 -2.66 6.45 0.44
CA LYS A 274 -1.51 6.36 -0.45
C LYS A 274 -1.63 7.43 -1.53
N SER A 275 -0.55 8.15 -1.81
CA SER A 275 -0.50 9.15 -2.87
C SER A 275 0.81 9.06 -3.66
N PHE A 276 0.77 9.55 -4.90
CA PHE A 276 1.96 9.82 -5.70
C PHE A 276 1.86 11.24 -6.25
N THR A 277 3.00 11.86 -6.49
CA THR A 277 3.04 13.20 -7.09
C THR A 277 3.37 13.07 -8.57
N VAL A 278 2.61 13.73 -9.44
CA VAL A 278 2.92 13.84 -10.87
C VAL A 278 3.37 15.25 -11.23
N LEU A 279 4.49 15.35 -11.95
CA LEU A 279 5.10 16.63 -12.33
C LEU A 279 5.59 16.62 -13.79
N GLY A 280 5.79 17.81 -14.34
CA GLY A 280 6.46 18.01 -15.63
C GLY A 280 5.50 18.19 -16.80
N ALA A 281 5.79 17.52 -17.92
CA ALA A 281 5.06 17.62 -19.18
C ALA A 281 3.86 16.66 -19.26
N THR A 282 3.06 16.58 -18.20
CA THR A 282 1.76 15.90 -18.19
C THR A 282 0.62 16.89 -18.38
N VAL A 283 -0.59 16.39 -18.60
CA VAL A 283 -1.80 17.23 -18.69
C VAL A 283 -2.14 17.85 -17.34
N LYS A 284 -1.99 17.08 -16.24
CA LYS A 284 -2.18 17.55 -14.87
C LYS A 284 -0.91 17.32 -14.04
N ASN A 285 -0.56 18.31 -13.23
CA ASN A 285 0.48 18.21 -12.21
C ASN A 285 -0.21 18.33 -10.84
N ASP A 286 -0.22 17.25 -10.06
CA ASP A 286 -1.00 17.16 -8.82
C ASP A 286 -0.46 16.04 -7.92
N GLU A 287 -0.93 16.00 -6.68
CA GLU A 287 -0.81 14.84 -5.79
C GLU A 287 -2.07 13.97 -5.94
N VAL A 288 -1.88 12.72 -6.39
CA VAL A 288 -2.98 11.83 -6.74
C VAL A 288 -3.06 10.68 -5.74
N ASN A 289 -4.19 10.61 -5.03
CA ASN A 289 -4.50 9.51 -4.12
C ASN A 289 -4.82 8.21 -4.86
N PHE A 290 -4.47 7.09 -4.25
CA PHE A 290 -4.75 5.75 -4.78
C PHE A 290 -5.03 4.71 -3.69
N GLU A 291 -5.48 3.56 -4.15
CA GLU A 291 -6.03 2.45 -3.38
C GLU A 291 -4.95 1.69 -2.58
N SER A 292 -5.34 1.03 -1.48
CA SER A 292 -4.44 0.27 -0.61
C SER A 292 -3.79 -0.92 -1.33
N ASN A 293 -4.47 -1.49 -2.32
CA ASN A 293 -3.94 -2.52 -3.23
C ASN A 293 -2.84 -2.01 -4.19
N GLY A 294 -2.66 -0.69 -4.30
CA GLY A 294 -1.70 -0.09 -5.22
C GLY A 294 -2.26 0.14 -6.63
N ILE A 295 -1.48 0.82 -7.46
CA ILE A 295 -1.76 1.07 -8.88
C ILE A 295 -0.51 0.84 -9.72
N SER A 296 -0.68 0.58 -11.02
CA SER A 296 0.43 0.53 -11.95
C SER A 296 0.87 1.91 -12.43
N LEU A 297 2.11 2.00 -12.92
CA LEU A 297 2.64 3.23 -13.53
C LEU A 297 1.78 3.70 -14.70
N MET A 298 1.25 2.77 -15.51
CA MET A 298 0.35 3.12 -16.60
C MET A 298 -0.96 3.73 -16.09
N GLN A 299 -1.54 3.17 -15.02
CA GLN A 299 -2.74 3.73 -14.38
C GLN A 299 -2.45 5.12 -13.78
N ALA A 300 -1.28 5.31 -13.16
CA ALA A 300 -0.86 6.59 -12.60
C ALA A 300 -0.76 7.68 -13.70
N LEU A 301 -0.12 7.37 -14.83
CA LEU A 301 -0.07 8.27 -15.99
C LEU A 301 -1.47 8.58 -16.54
N ALA A 302 -2.33 7.56 -16.64
CA ALA A 302 -3.70 7.73 -17.12
C ALA A 302 -4.53 8.65 -16.19
N ARG A 303 -4.43 8.48 -14.87
CA ARG A 303 -5.09 9.37 -13.88
C ARG A 303 -4.61 10.83 -13.98
N SER A 304 -3.37 11.01 -14.40
CA SER A 304 -2.75 12.33 -14.63
C SER A 304 -3.14 12.97 -15.97
N GLY A 305 -3.97 12.29 -16.78
CA GLY A 305 -4.38 12.71 -18.12
C GLY A 305 -3.36 12.36 -19.22
N GLY A 306 -2.32 11.61 -18.91
CA GLY A 306 -1.28 11.22 -19.86
C GLY A 306 -0.22 12.30 -20.10
N LEU A 307 0.61 12.05 -21.10
CA LEU A 307 1.65 12.96 -21.55
C LEU A 307 1.03 14.12 -22.34
N ASN A 308 1.61 15.31 -22.22
CA ASN A 308 1.23 16.43 -23.06
C ASN A 308 1.93 16.33 -24.42
N ASP A 309 1.18 16.05 -25.49
CA ASP A 309 1.74 15.82 -26.83
C ASP A 309 2.63 16.96 -27.37
N ASN A 310 2.35 18.21 -26.98
CA ASN A 310 3.09 19.37 -27.46
C ASN A 310 4.39 19.63 -26.68
N ARG A 311 4.51 19.08 -25.47
CA ARG A 311 5.60 19.43 -24.54
C ARG A 311 6.41 18.23 -24.07
N ALA A 312 5.87 17.02 -24.08
CA ALA A 312 6.49 15.86 -23.45
C ALA A 312 7.54 15.16 -24.32
N ASP A 313 8.68 14.79 -23.73
CA ASP A 313 9.55 13.76 -24.31
C ASP A 313 9.06 12.38 -23.84
N ALA A 314 8.40 11.64 -24.72
CA ALA A 314 7.93 10.27 -24.43
C ALA A 314 9.06 9.30 -24.05
N ARG A 315 10.33 9.63 -24.32
CA ARG A 315 11.50 8.81 -23.92
C ARG A 315 11.98 9.08 -22.49
N GLY A 316 11.40 10.07 -21.81
CA GLY A 316 11.85 10.53 -20.51
C GLY A 316 10.70 10.65 -19.52
N VAL A 317 10.07 9.51 -19.22
CA VAL A 317 9.20 9.34 -18.07
C VAL A 317 10.04 8.77 -16.94
N PHE A 318 10.03 9.42 -15.78
CA PHE A 318 10.89 9.09 -14.65
C PHE A 318 10.07 8.85 -13.39
N ILE A 319 10.53 7.93 -12.54
CA ILE A 319 10.00 7.74 -11.19
C ILE A 319 11.14 7.88 -10.20
N PHE A 320 11.02 8.84 -9.29
CA PHE A 320 11.97 9.03 -8.21
C PHE A 320 11.44 8.30 -6.98
N ARG A 321 12.25 7.38 -6.46
CA ARG A 321 11.89 6.53 -5.32
C ARG A 321 13.11 6.21 -4.47
N TYR A 322 12.91 6.07 -3.16
CA TYR A 322 13.90 5.43 -2.29
C TYR A 322 13.68 3.93 -2.25
N GLU A 323 14.70 3.16 -2.62
CA GLU A 323 14.65 1.71 -2.67
C GLU A 323 15.59 1.07 -1.65
N THR A 324 15.30 -0.18 -1.33
CA THR A 324 16.17 -1.01 -0.49
C THR A 324 17.30 -1.62 -1.34
N PRO A 325 18.44 -2.00 -0.74
CA PRO A 325 19.55 -2.63 -1.47
C PRO A 325 19.16 -3.89 -2.27
N ARG A 326 18.05 -4.55 -1.91
CA ARG A 326 17.55 -5.77 -2.57
C ARG A 326 17.05 -5.51 -4.00
N MET A 327 16.64 -4.28 -4.34
CA MET A 327 16.17 -3.94 -5.68
C MET A 327 17.30 -3.80 -6.70
N LEU A 328 18.51 -3.47 -6.25
CA LEU A 328 19.65 -3.20 -7.12
C LEU A 328 20.38 -4.51 -7.48
N THR A 329 20.94 -4.57 -8.69
CA THR A 329 21.90 -5.63 -9.03
C THR A 329 23.20 -5.45 -8.25
N TYR A 330 24.02 -6.49 -8.20
CA TYR A 330 25.33 -6.44 -7.55
C TYR A 330 26.19 -5.26 -8.06
N ASP A 331 26.23 -5.06 -9.38
CA ASP A 331 27.01 -3.98 -10.02
C ASP A 331 26.45 -2.59 -9.70
N GLN A 332 25.12 -2.44 -9.70
CA GLN A 332 24.46 -1.19 -9.33
C GLN A 332 24.72 -0.85 -7.86
N LEU A 333 24.65 -1.85 -6.98
CA LEU A 333 24.94 -1.66 -5.57
C LEU A 333 26.42 -1.31 -5.34
N ALA A 334 27.35 -1.87 -6.11
CA ALA A 334 28.77 -1.53 -6.01
C ALA A 334 29.04 -0.02 -6.23
N GLN A 335 28.30 0.60 -7.17
CA GLN A 335 28.44 2.03 -7.51
C GLN A 335 27.83 2.99 -6.50
N VAL A 336 26.99 2.52 -5.58
CA VAL A 336 26.38 3.37 -4.55
C VAL A 336 27.41 3.76 -3.48
N PRO A 337 27.53 5.06 -3.12
CA PRO A 337 28.43 5.52 -2.07
C PRO A 337 28.19 4.83 -0.71
N PRO A 338 29.25 4.53 0.07
CA PRO A 338 29.12 3.87 1.37
C PRO A 338 28.19 4.59 2.36
N ALA A 339 28.19 5.92 2.35
CA ALA A 339 27.33 6.73 3.22
C ALA A 339 25.83 6.46 2.99
N ILE A 340 25.42 6.22 1.74
CA ILE A 340 24.02 5.93 1.38
C ILE A 340 23.68 4.46 1.64
N LYS A 341 24.65 3.55 1.54
CA LYS A 341 24.44 2.14 1.91
C LYS A 341 24.09 1.98 3.39
N GLN A 342 24.68 2.80 4.26
CA GLN A 342 24.44 2.75 5.70
C GLN A 342 23.03 3.21 6.11
N THR A 343 22.39 4.10 5.34
CA THR A 343 21.01 4.54 5.62
C THR A 343 19.97 3.48 5.22
N GLY A 344 20.35 2.51 4.38
CA GLY A 344 19.46 1.47 3.86
C GLY A 344 18.40 1.97 2.86
N ARG A 345 18.44 3.26 2.50
CA ARG A 345 17.51 3.90 1.55
C ARG A 345 18.30 4.54 0.42
N ILE A 346 18.28 3.90 -0.74
CA ILE A 346 19.05 4.30 -1.92
C ILE A 346 18.13 5.09 -2.85
N PRO A 347 18.47 6.33 -3.23
CA PRO A 347 17.68 7.08 -4.21
C PRO A 347 17.84 6.45 -5.61
N VAL A 348 16.74 5.96 -6.15
CA VAL A 348 16.66 5.34 -7.47
C VAL A 348 15.77 6.18 -8.37
N VAL A 349 16.21 6.36 -9.61
CA VAL A 349 15.41 6.96 -10.68
C VAL A 349 15.12 5.89 -11.71
N TYR A 350 13.86 5.47 -11.76
CA TYR A 350 13.39 4.59 -12.82
C TYR A 350 13.14 5.38 -14.08
N ARG A 351 13.55 4.87 -15.24
CA ARG A 351 13.33 5.48 -16.54
C ARG A 351 12.44 4.58 -17.41
N LEU A 352 11.40 5.16 -18.00
CA LEU A 352 10.51 4.51 -18.94
C LEU A 352 10.52 5.25 -20.29
N ASN A 353 10.59 4.47 -21.38
CA ASN A 353 10.58 5.00 -22.74
C ASN A 353 9.29 4.61 -23.48
N LEU A 354 8.29 5.48 -23.45
CA LEU A 354 7.00 5.27 -24.13
C LEU A 354 7.07 5.41 -25.66
N LYS A 355 8.25 5.65 -26.27
CA LYS A 355 8.40 5.46 -27.73
C LYS A 355 8.51 3.98 -28.10
N ASP A 356 8.87 3.13 -27.16
CA ASP A 356 8.86 1.69 -27.33
C ASP A 356 7.49 1.12 -26.92
N PRO A 357 6.74 0.47 -27.84
CA PRO A 357 5.47 -0.17 -27.51
C PRO A 357 5.55 -1.16 -26.33
N MET A 358 6.67 -1.87 -26.16
CA MET A 358 6.85 -2.82 -25.06
C MET A 358 6.85 -2.14 -23.68
N SER A 359 7.28 -0.88 -23.61
CA SER A 359 7.27 -0.10 -22.37
C SER A 359 5.86 0.11 -21.82
N TYR A 360 4.83 0.15 -22.68
CA TYR A 360 3.44 0.22 -22.21
C TYR A 360 3.03 -1.05 -21.45
N ILE A 361 3.44 -2.22 -21.94
CA ILE A 361 3.12 -3.51 -21.31
C ILE A 361 3.86 -3.65 -19.98
N VAL A 362 5.15 -3.31 -19.96
CA VAL A 362 5.95 -3.36 -18.73
C VAL A 362 5.41 -2.38 -17.68
N ALA A 363 5.00 -1.18 -18.09
CA ALA A 363 4.42 -0.18 -17.18
C ALA A 363 3.05 -0.56 -16.59
N GLN A 364 2.30 -1.48 -17.21
CA GLN A 364 1.07 -2.01 -16.62
C GLN A 364 1.33 -2.90 -15.38
N ASN A 365 2.54 -3.47 -15.29
CA ASN A 365 2.93 -4.37 -14.20
C ASN A 365 3.95 -3.74 -13.24
N PHE A 366 4.38 -2.50 -13.49
CA PHE A 366 5.29 -1.78 -12.59
C PHE A 366 4.48 -1.06 -11.49
N PRO A 367 4.62 -1.46 -10.21
CA PRO A 367 3.83 -0.87 -9.12
C PRO A 367 4.33 0.52 -8.74
N VAL A 368 3.40 1.45 -8.54
CA VAL A 368 3.63 2.76 -7.92
C VAL A 368 3.49 2.64 -6.41
N HIS A 369 4.46 3.20 -5.69
CA HIS A 369 4.52 3.20 -4.23
C HIS A 369 4.06 4.54 -3.67
N ASN A 370 3.74 4.52 -2.37
CA ASN A 370 3.38 5.73 -1.66
C ASN A 370 4.53 6.73 -1.68
N ASN A 371 4.22 8.01 -1.91
CA ASN A 371 5.13 9.13 -2.06
C ASN A 371 6.09 9.05 -3.27
N ASP A 372 5.79 8.20 -4.27
CA ASP A 372 6.53 8.22 -5.53
C ASP A 372 6.34 9.57 -6.24
N VAL A 373 7.41 10.04 -6.90
CA VAL A 373 7.33 11.20 -7.79
C VAL A 373 7.47 10.73 -9.22
N VAL A 374 6.38 10.82 -9.99
CA VAL A 374 6.35 10.58 -11.42
C VAL A 374 6.61 11.89 -12.15
N TYR A 375 7.69 11.95 -12.93
CA TYR A 375 8.09 13.14 -13.66
C TYR A 375 8.18 12.87 -15.16
N VAL A 376 7.51 13.68 -15.97
CA VAL A 376 7.64 13.63 -17.43
C VAL A 376 8.50 14.78 -17.89
N SER A 377 9.63 14.47 -18.53
CA SER A 377 10.54 15.48 -19.05
C SER A 377 9.96 16.22 -20.25
N ASN A 378 10.36 17.48 -20.41
CA ASN A 378 10.00 18.28 -21.58
C ASN A 378 10.82 17.84 -22.80
N ALA A 379 10.17 17.78 -23.97
CA ALA A 379 10.81 17.58 -25.26
C ALA A 379 11.86 18.68 -25.50
N PRO A 380 13.02 18.35 -26.09
CA PRO A 380 13.98 19.36 -26.48
C PRO A 380 13.33 20.33 -27.47
N ALA A 381 13.01 21.55 -27.03
CA ALA A 381 12.38 22.58 -27.87
C ALA A 381 13.36 23.21 -28.87
N THR A 382 14.35 22.46 -29.35
CA THR A 382 15.56 23.04 -29.93
C THR A 382 15.44 23.39 -31.42
N GLU A 383 14.39 23.00 -32.14
CA GLU A 383 14.34 23.14 -33.60
C GLU A 383 13.06 23.76 -34.20
N PHE A 384 11.87 23.50 -33.67
CA PHE A 384 10.63 24.00 -34.30
C PHE A 384 10.45 25.53 -34.17
N ALA A 385 10.83 26.12 -33.03
CA ALA A 385 10.80 27.57 -32.83
C ALA A 385 11.85 28.31 -33.66
N LYS A 386 12.98 27.66 -34.01
CA LYS A 386 14.00 28.21 -34.91
C LYS A 386 13.53 28.16 -36.37
N PHE A 387 12.86 27.08 -36.75
CA PHE A 387 12.25 26.93 -38.07
C PHE A 387 11.14 27.97 -38.33
N LEU A 388 10.23 28.19 -37.38
CA LEU A 388 9.17 29.18 -37.51
C LEU A 388 9.69 30.63 -37.50
N ASN A 389 10.70 30.96 -36.70
CA ASN A 389 11.34 32.27 -36.75
C ASN A 389 12.14 32.49 -38.06
N MET A 390 12.73 31.44 -38.63
CA MET A 390 13.43 31.51 -39.92
C MET A 390 12.45 31.68 -41.09
N ILE A 391 11.29 31.02 -41.07
CA ILE A 391 10.26 31.16 -42.11
C ILE A 391 9.55 32.52 -42.00
N SER A 392 9.20 32.96 -40.79
CA SER A 392 8.53 34.25 -40.61
C SER A 392 9.39 35.44 -41.05
N GLN A 393 10.71 35.39 -40.89
CA GLN A 393 11.61 36.45 -41.39
C GLN A 393 11.82 36.43 -42.91
N THR A 394 11.48 35.33 -43.59
CA THR A 394 11.62 35.22 -45.06
C THR A 394 10.33 35.67 -45.78
N VAL A 395 9.16 35.48 -45.17
CA VAL A 395 7.86 35.74 -45.84
C VAL A 395 7.43 37.22 -45.80
N PHE A 396 7.96 38.05 -44.88
CA PHE A 396 7.64 39.49 -44.85
C PHE A 396 8.58 40.39 -45.68
N SER A 397 9.60 39.84 -46.33
CA SER A 397 10.56 40.63 -47.13
C SER A 397 10.25 40.69 -48.63
N ILE A 398 9.24 39.96 -49.13
CA ILE A 398 8.92 39.90 -50.58
C ILE A 398 7.63 40.66 -50.95
N THR A 399 6.79 41.05 -50.00
CA THR A 399 5.60 41.90 -50.26
C THR A 399 5.89 43.40 -50.24
N GLY A 400 7.13 43.83 -49.95
CA GLY A 400 7.53 45.25 -49.91
C GLY A 400 8.13 45.84 -51.20
N ILE A 401 8.40 45.05 -52.25
CA ILE A 401 9.13 45.53 -53.44
C ILE A 401 8.22 45.72 -54.68
N LYS A 402 6.90 45.52 -54.56
CA LYS A 402 5.95 45.74 -55.68
C LYS A 402 5.23 47.09 -55.70
N ASN A 403 5.53 48.02 -54.79
CA ASN A 403 4.89 49.35 -54.73
C ASN A 403 5.90 50.51 -54.74
N LEU A 404 6.88 50.45 -55.64
CA LEU A 404 7.65 51.62 -56.08
C LEU A 404 7.67 51.60 -57.61
N SER A 405 6.58 52.04 -58.23
CA SER A 405 6.55 52.59 -59.59
C SER A 405 6.51 54.10 -59.53
#